data_AF-A0ABD0QJZ0-F1
#
_entry.id   AF-A0ABD0QJZ0-F1
#
_cell.length_a   1.000
_cell.length_b   1.000
_cell.length_c   1.000
_cell.angle_alpha   90.00
_cell.angle_beta   90.00
_cell.angle_gamma   90.00
#
_symmetry.space_group_name_H-M   'P 1'
#
loop_
_entity.id
_entity.type
_entity.pdbx_description
1 polymer ?
#
loop_
_entity_poly.entity_id
_entity_poly.type
_entity_poly.pdbx_seq_one_letter_code
_entity_poly.pdbx_strand_id
1 'polypeptide(L)' 'WLLDNYETAEGVSLPRSSLYNHYLRHCQEQKLDPVNAASFGKLIRSVFMGLRTRRLGT' A
#
# COMPACT_ATOMS: atom_id res chain seq x y z
N TRP A 1 -1.61 11.50 0.24
CA TRP A 1 -0.95 10.65 -0.79
C TRP A 1 -1.71 9.36 -1.07
N LEU A 2 -1.87 8.43 -0.11
CA LEU A 2 -2.57 7.15 -0.38
C LEU A 2 -3.96 7.34 -0.98
N LEU A 3 -4.81 8.19 -0.36
CA LEU A 3 -6.15 8.50 -0.86
C LEU A 3 -6.17 9.30 -2.16
N ASP A 4 -5.06 9.98 -2.50
CA ASP A 4 -4.95 10.76 -3.75
C ASP A 4 -4.52 9.87 -4.93
N ASN A 5 -3.92 8.70 -4.65
CA ASN A 5 -3.32 7.82 -5.65
C ASN A 5 -3.99 6.45 -5.76
N TYR A 6 -4.81 6.07 -4.77
CA TYR A 6 -5.45 4.77 -4.69
C TYR A 6 -6.85 4.88 -4.12
N GLU A 7 -7.72 4.02 -4.62
CA GLU A 7 -9.09 3.84 -4.16
C GLU A 7 -9.39 2.36 -3.92
N THR A 8 -10.46 2.09 -3.18
CA THR A 8 -10.98 0.74 -3.04
C THR A 8 -11.81 0.38 -4.27
N ALA A 9 -11.53 -0.77 -4.88
CA ALA A 9 -12.29 -1.29 -6.00
C ALA A 9 -12.57 -2.80 -5.81
N GLU A 10 -13.79 -3.22 -6.17
CA GLU A 10 -14.19 -4.63 -6.09
C GLU A 10 -13.59 -5.46 -7.23
N GLY A 11 -13.34 -6.75 -6.97
CA GLY A 11 -12.88 -7.70 -7.99
C GLY A 11 -11.42 -7.55 -8.44
N VAL A 12 -10.72 -6.49 -8.04
CA VAL A 12 -9.32 -6.24 -8.40
C VAL A 12 -8.37 -6.43 -7.22
N SER A 13 -7.10 -6.71 -7.52
CA SER A 13 -6.05 -6.85 -6.50
C SER A 13 -4.76 -6.19 -6.97
N LEU A 14 -4.12 -5.44 -6.08
CA LEU A 14 -2.80 -4.86 -6.30
C LEU A 14 -1.73 -5.63 -5.50
N PRO A 15 -0.60 -6.02 -6.11
CA PRO A 15 0.50 -6.62 -5.37
C PRO A 15 1.04 -5.67 -4.29
N ARG A 16 1.20 -6.20 -3.06
CA ARG A 16 1.71 -5.41 -1.92
C ARG A 16 3.08 -4.79 -2.21
N SER A 17 3.95 -5.53 -2.91
CA SER A 17 5.29 -5.05 -3.29
C SER A 17 5.21 -3.84 -4.22
N SER A 18 4.34 -3.87 -5.23
CA SER A 18 4.13 -2.75 -6.14
C SER A 18 3.66 -1.49 -5.42
N LEU A 19 2.68 -1.64 -4.51
CA LEU A 19 2.18 -0.53 -3.70
C LEU A 19 3.26 0.05 -2.77
N TYR A 20 4.02 -0.83 -2.10
CA TYR A 20 5.09 -0.40 -1.20
C TYR A 20 6.26 0.27 -1.97
N ASN A 21 6.61 -0.23 -3.15
CA ASN A 21 7.64 0.40 -3.99
C ASN A 21 7.22 1.80 -4.46
N HIS A 22 5.94 2.01 -4.79
CA HIS A 22 5.44 3.34 -5.14
C HIS A 22 5.54 4.29 -3.93
N TYR A 23 5.18 3.81 -2.73
CA TYR A 23 5.36 4.57 -1.49
C TYR A 23 6.83 4.91 -1.22
N LEU A 24 7.77 3.98 -1.43
CA LEU A 24 9.20 4.24 -1.26
C LEU A 24 9.71 5.35 -2.18
N ARG A 25 9.27 5.36 -3.46
CA ARG A 25 9.62 6.43 -4.39
C ARG A 25 9.08 7.77 -3.91
N HIS A 26 7.82 7.81 -3.47
CA HIS A 26 7.23 9.03 -2.91
C HIS A 26 7.99 9.53 -1.68
N CYS A 27 8.38 8.64 -0.77
CA CYS A 27 9.22 8.98 0.38
C CYS A 27 10.56 9.58 -0.06
N GLN A 28 11.22 8.99 -1.06
CA GLN A 28 12.48 9.51 -1.60
C GLN A 28 12.33 10.92 -2.19
N GLU A 29 11.29 11.14 -3.01
CA GLU A 29 11.02 12.43 -3.65
C GLU A 29 10.69 13.53 -2.63
N GLN A 30 9.98 13.17 -1.57
CA GLN A 30 9.59 14.10 -0.49
C GLN A 30 10.59 14.15 0.66
N LYS A 31 11.72 13.44 0.57
CA LYS A 31 12.75 13.32 1.63
C LYS A 31 12.18 12.88 2.99
N LEU A 32 11.26 11.91 2.95
CA LEU A 32 10.64 11.29 4.13
C LEU A 32 11.30 9.94 4.42
N ASP A 33 11.44 9.61 5.70
CA ASP A 33 11.84 8.27 6.12
C ASP A 33 10.66 7.30 5.99
N PRO A 34 10.79 6.23 5.17
CA PRO A 34 9.71 5.28 4.99
C PRO A 34 9.58 4.37 6.21
N VAL A 35 8.33 4.07 6.57
CA VAL A 35 8.07 2.99 7.54
C VAL A 35 8.34 1.62 6.88
N ASN A 36 8.75 0.63 7.67
CA ASN A 36 9.01 -0.71 7.15
C ASN A 36 7.76 -1.36 6.51
N ALA A 37 7.98 -2.35 5.66
CA ALA A 37 6.92 -3.02 4.92
C ALA A 37 5.79 -3.55 5.81
N ALA A 38 6.11 -4.10 7.00
CA ALA A 38 5.11 -4.63 7.92
C ALA A 38 4.20 -3.52 8.48
N SER A 39 4.79 -2.41 8.93
CA SER A 39 4.10 -1.24 9.47
C SER A 39 3.29 -0.52 8.39
N PHE A 40 3.83 -0.41 7.18
CA PHE A 40 3.10 0.11 6.03
C PHE A 40 1.82 -0.68 5.75
N GLY A 41 1.87 -2.01 5.87
CA GLY A 41 0.66 -2.84 5.72
C GLY A 41 -0.39 -2.59 6.80
N LYS A 42 0.02 -2.22 8.02
CA LYS A 42 -0.93 -1.79 9.07
C LYS A 42 -1.55 -0.44 8.72
N LEU A 43 -0.75 0.51 8.26
CA LEU A 43 -1.21 1.83 7.81
C LEU A 43 -2.22 1.74 6.66
N ILE A 44 -1.94 0.94 5.63
CA ILE A 44 -2.89 0.77 4.51
C ILE A 44 -4.24 0.24 5.01
N ARG A 45 -4.24 -0.73 5.94
CA ARG A 45 -5.48 -1.27 6.51
C ARG A 45 -6.23 -0.26 7.39
N SER A 46 -5.55 0.73 7.96
CA SER A 46 -6.20 1.81 8.71
C SER A 46 -6.72 2.93 7.81
N VAL A 47 -6.20 3.08 6.59
CA VAL A 47 -6.67 4.07 5.60
C VAL A 47 -7.81 3.49 4.77
N PHE A 48 -7.67 2.26 4.29
CA PHE A 48 -8.66 1.58 3.45
C PHE A 48 -9.37 0.50 4.26
N MET A 49 -10.52 0.86 4.82
CA MET A 49 -11.36 -0.05 5.59
C MET A 49 -11.85 -1.23 4.74
N GLY A 50 -11.93 -2.42 5.33
CA GLY A 50 -12.46 -3.60 4.67
C GLY A 50 -11.53 -4.28 3.65
N LEU A 51 -10.26 -3.83 3.53
CA LEU A 51 -9.30 -4.46 2.62
C LEU A 51 -9.11 -5.96 2.89
N ARG A 52 -9.44 -6.75 1.88
CA ARG A 52 -9.22 -8.21 1.88
C ARG A 52 -7.82 -8.52 1.38
N THR A 53 -7.29 -9.66 1.81
CA THR A 53 -5.98 -10.15 1.33
C THR A 53 -6.16 -11.48 0.66
N ARG A 54 -5.59 -11.62 -0.54
CA ARG A 54 -5.51 -12.88 -1.24
C ARG A 54 -4.04 -13.31 -1.29
N ARG A 55 -3.73 -14.50 -0.78
CA ARG A 55 -2.42 -15.12 -1.03
C ARG A 55 -2.40 -15.54 -2.50
N LEU A 56 -1.43 -15.06 -3.24
CA LEU A 56 -1.06 -15.68 -4.52
C LEU A 56 -0.29 -16.95 -4.14
N GLY A 57 -0.84 -18.11 -4.51
CA GLY A 57 -0.21 -19.42 -4.27
C GLY A 57 1.03 -19.63 -5.14
N THR A 58 1.76 -20.70 -4.83
CA THR A 58 2.94 -21.22 -5.55
C THR A 58 2.60 -21.66 -6.97
#